data_AF-A0A1F9AI57-F1
#
_entry.id   AF-A0A1F9AI57-F1
#
_cell.length_a   1.000
_cell.length_b   1.000
_cell.length_c   1.000
_cell.angle_alpha   90.00
_cell.angle_beta   90.00
_cell.angle_gamma   90.00
#
_symmetry.space_group_name_H-M   'P 1'
#
loop_
_entity.id
_entity.type
_entity.pdbx_description
1 polymer ?
#
loop_
_entity_poly.entity_id
_entity_poly.type
_entity_poly.pdbx_seq_one_letter_code
_entity_poly.pdbx_strand_id
1 'polypeptide(L)' 'MGFHCPVCNKVSTTALDLVRHMMGRGDNAHRDWISAKGFNYAEILAAQFQSFGGEEYKRLAQVLENDPKIKMDD' A
#
# COMPACT_ATOMS: atom_id res chain seq x y z
N MET A 1 -9.30 14.10 5.25
CA MET A 1 -8.71 12.74 5.31
C MET A 1 -8.01 12.29 4.02
N GLY A 2 -6.72 12.58 3.90
CA GLY A 2 -5.86 12.05 2.84
C GLY A 2 -4.80 11.10 3.41
N PHE A 3 -4.53 9.97 2.77
CA PHE A 3 -3.46 9.04 3.12
C PHE A 3 -2.19 9.40 2.37
N HIS A 4 -1.15 9.78 3.10
CA HIS A 4 0.13 10.16 2.52
C HIS A 4 1.02 8.94 2.29
N CYS A 5 1.46 8.75 1.05
CA CYS A 5 2.44 7.74 0.69
C CYS A 5 3.76 7.92 1.47
N PRO A 6 4.27 6.90 2.18
CA PRO A 6 5.45 7.02 3.03
C PRO A 6 6.76 7.09 2.24
N VAL A 7 6.71 6.85 0.92
CA VAL A 7 7.88 6.82 0.03
C VAL A 7 7.99 8.07 -0.83
N CYS A 8 6.87 8.62 -1.29
CA CYS A 8 6.85 9.74 -2.22
C CYS A 8 5.92 10.89 -1.83
N ASN A 9 5.23 10.77 -0.69
CA ASN A 9 4.28 11.75 -0.17
C ASN A 9 3.08 12.05 -1.10
N LYS A 10 2.75 11.18 -2.06
CA LYS A 10 1.51 11.28 -2.84
C LYS A 10 0.32 11.06 -1.90
N VAL A 11 -0.67 11.93 -2.01
CA VAL A 11 -1.91 11.83 -1.26
C VAL A 11 -2.90 10.96 -2.01
N SER A 12 -3.57 10.09 -1.26
CA SER A 12 -4.61 9.19 -1.74
C SER A 12 -5.86 9.36 -0.87
N THR A 13 -7.04 9.28 -1.46
CA THR A 13 -8.30 9.56 -0.74
C THR A 13 -8.72 8.41 0.18
N THR A 14 -8.26 7.19 -0.10
CA THR A 14 -8.52 6.00 0.72
C THR A 14 -7.27 5.16 0.86
N ALA A 15 -7.19 4.34 1.91
CA ALA A 15 -6.08 3.41 2.11
C ALA A 15 -5.93 2.43 0.95
N LEU A 16 -7.05 1.95 0.38
CA LEU A 16 -7.03 1.10 -0.82
C LEU A 16 -6.46 1.82 -2.04
N ASP A 17 -6.73 3.12 -2.21
CA ASP A 17 -6.10 3.93 -3.26
C ASP A 17 -4.60 4.07 -3.03
N LEU A 18 -4.16 4.20 -1.76
CA LEU A 18 -2.75 4.20 -1.42
C LEU A 18 -2.08 2.85 -1.72
N VAL A 19 -2.74 1.73 -1.43
CA VAL A 19 -2.23 0.39 -1.82
C VAL A 19 -2.10 0.29 -3.34
N ARG A 20 -3.11 0.75 -4.09
CA ARG A 20 -3.05 0.79 -5.57
C ARG A 20 -1.89 1.64 -6.06
N HIS A 21 -1.63 2.75 -5.42
CA HIS A 21 -0.46 3.57 -5.72
C HIS A 21 0.85 2.81 -5.45
N MET A 22 0.97 2.18 -4.28
CA MET A 22 2.14 1.40 -3.87
C MET A 22 2.43 0.25 -4.83
N MET A 23 1.41 -0.54 -5.10
CA MET A 23 1.50 -1.71 -5.97
C MET A 23 1.67 -1.31 -7.43
N GLY A 24 0.99 -0.27 -7.90
CA GLY A 24 1.01 0.18 -9.30
C GLY A 24 2.30 0.88 -9.72
N ARG A 25 3.04 1.51 -8.79
CA ARG A 25 4.34 2.10 -9.14
C ARG A 25 5.37 1.02 -9.43
N GLY A 26 5.44 0.01 -8.58
CA GLY A 26 6.36 -1.12 -8.75
C GLY A 26 7.84 -0.75 -8.77
N ASP A 27 8.23 0.43 -8.26
CA ASP A 27 9.63 0.86 -8.13
C ASP A 27 10.30 0.20 -6.91
N ASN A 28 11.63 0.07 -6.94
CA ASN A 28 12.41 -0.55 -5.87
C ASN A 28 12.11 0.05 -4.50
N ALA A 29 11.98 1.38 -4.38
CA ALA A 29 11.72 2.02 -3.09
C ALA A 29 10.36 1.62 -2.49
N HIS A 30 9.35 1.38 -3.33
CA HIS A 30 8.02 0.96 -2.87
C HIS A 30 8.01 -0.52 -2.52
N ARG A 31 8.69 -1.34 -3.32
CA ARG A 31 8.86 -2.77 -3.05
C ARG A 31 9.60 -3.01 -1.74
N ASP A 32 10.69 -2.28 -1.51
CA ASP A 32 11.48 -2.36 -0.27
C ASP A 32 10.63 -1.99 0.94
N TRP A 33 9.83 -0.92 0.86
CA TRP A 33 8.91 -0.55 1.95
C TRP A 33 7.89 -1.66 2.26
N ILE A 34 7.28 -2.26 1.23
CA ILE A 34 6.32 -3.36 1.37
C ILE A 34 7.00 -4.58 2.02
N SER A 35 8.22 -4.91 1.58
CA SER A 35 9.02 -6.00 2.16
C SER A 35 9.45 -5.72 3.60
N ALA A 36 9.78 -4.47 3.95
CA ALA A 36 10.07 -4.06 5.32
C ALA A 36 8.86 -4.19 6.25
N LYS A 37 7.63 -4.24 5.70
CA LYS A 37 6.39 -4.54 6.44
C LYS A 37 6.08 -6.04 6.54
N GLY A 38 6.95 -6.89 6.02
CA GLY A 38 6.78 -8.35 6.07
C GLY A 38 5.87 -8.89 4.97
N PHE A 39 5.55 -8.10 3.95
CA PHE A 39 4.78 -8.56 2.80
C PHE A 39 5.68 -8.88 1.61
N ASN A 40 5.24 -9.82 0.79
CA ASN A 40 5.89 -10.11 -0.49
C ASN A 40 5.12 -9.41 -1.63
N TYR A 41 5.80 -8.49 -2.33
CA TYR A 41 5.20 -7.73 -3.43
C TYR A 41 4.64 -8.63 -4.54
N ALA A 42 5.35 -9.72 -4.87
CA ALA A 42 4.90 -10.64 -5.92
C ALA A 42 3.61 -11.38 -5.52
N GLU A 43 3.50 -11.78 -4.25
CA GLU A 43 2.32 -12.47 -3.71
C GLU A 43 1.10 -11.54 -3.69
N ILE A 44 1.27 -10.29 -3.23
CA ILE A 44 0.17 -9.32 -3.25
C ILE A 44 -0.28 -9.05 -4.69
N LEU A 45 0.68 -8.96 -5.63
CA LEU A 45 0.37 -8.74 -7.04
C LEU A 45 -0.35 -9.95 -7.66
N ALA A 46 0.10 -11.17 -7.37
CA ALA A 46 -0.56 -12.40 -7.80
C ALA A 46 -1.98 -12.51 -7.23
N ALA A 47 -2.16 -12.21 -5.94
CA ALA A 47 -3.46 -12.17 -5.29
C ALA A 47 -4.41 -11.16 -5.95
N GLN A 48 -3.90 -9.99 -6.37
CA GLN A 48 -4.67 -8.99 -7.10
C GLN A 48 -5.21 -9.50 -8.45
N PHE A 49 -4.45 -10.35 -9.16
CA PHE A 49 -4.89 -10.96 -10.42
C PHE A 49 -5.88 -12.10 -10.21
N GLN A 50 -5.74 -12.87 -9.13
CA GLN A 50 -6.66 -13.95 -8.78
C GLN A 50 -7.99 -13.40 -8.21
N SER A 51 -7.93 -12.33 -7.44
CA SER A 51 -9.08 -11.64 -6.89
C SER A 51 -8.79 -10.15 -6.78
N PHE A 52 -9.54 -9.34 -7.53
CA PHE A 52 -9.32 -7.90 -7.57
C PHE A 52 -9.59 -7.30 -6.18
N GLY A 53 -8.54 -6.94 -5.44
CA GLY A 53 -8.62 -6.51 -4.04
C GLY A 53 -8.72 -7.67 -3.04
N GLY A 54 -7.99 -8.77 -3.28
CA GLY A 54 -7.90 -9.94 -2.39
C GLY A 54 -7.44 -9.62 -0.95
N GLU A 55 -7.44 -10.65 -0.10
CA GLU A 55 -7.15 -10.51 1.34
C GLU A 55 -5.82 -9.82 1.65
N GLU A 56 -4.75 -10.17 0.92
CA GLU A 56 -3.44 -9.54 1.08
C GLU A 56 -3.46 -8.03 0.74
N TYR A 57 -4.30 -7.63 -0.22
CA TYR A 57 -4.47 -6.23 -0.59
C TYR A 57 -5.17 -5.43 0.50
N LYS A 58 -6.19 -6.02 1.13
CA LYS A 58 -6.90 -5.44 2.28
C LYS A 58 -6.01 -5.40 3.51
N ARG A 59 -5.20 -6.43 3.72
CA ARG A 59 -4.25 -6.52 4.83
C ARG A 59 -3.16 -5.45 4.71
N LEU A 60 -2.64 -5.20 3.50
CA LEU A 60 -1.72 -4.10 3.24
C LEU A 60 -2.39 -2.73 3.46
N ALA A 61 -3.67 -2.57 3.08
CA ALA A 61 -4.43 -1.35 3.36
C ALA A 61 -4.52 -1.08 4.87
N GLN A 62 -4.85 -2.10 5.67
CA GLN A 62 -4.91 -1.97 7.13
C GLN A 62 -3.55 -1.61 7.73
N VAL A 63 -2.45 -2.17 7.22
CA VAL A 63 -1.10 -1.82 7.69
C VAL A 63 -0.77 -0.37 7.37
N LEU A 64 -1.17 0.14 6.21
CA LEU A 64 -1.01 1.55 5.86
C LEU A 64 -1.89 2.47 6.73
N GLU A 65 -3.12 2.06 7.07
CA GLU A 65 -3.99 2.83 7.96
C GLU A 65 -3.44 2.97 9.38
N ASN A 66 -2.72 1.95 9.85
CA ASN A 66 -2.15 1.92 11.19
C ASN A 66 -0.69 2.39 11.24
N ASP A 67 -0.09 2.77 10.11
CA ASP A 67 1.32 3.14 10.06
C ASP A 67 1.52 4.59 10.52
N PRO A 68 2.34 4.84 11.56
CA PRO A 68 2.51 6.18 12.13
C PRO A 68 3.23 7.17 11.20
N LYS A 69 3.84 6.69 10.10
CA LYS A 69 4.46 7.56 9.08
C LYS A 69 3.45 8.03 8.03
N ILE A 70 2.25 7.44 8.00
CA ILE A 70 1.17 7.84 7.12
C ILE A 70 0.43 8.98 7.82
N LYS A 71 0.66 10.19 7.34
CA LYS A 71 -0.12 11.34 7.80
C LYS A 71 -1.54 11.21 7.27
N MET A 72 -2.51 11.30 8.17
CA MET A 72 -3.92 11.48 7.86
C MET A 72 -4.24 12.95 8.17
N ASP A 73 -4.27 13.77 7.13
CA ASP A 73 -4.68 15.17 7.26
C ASP A 73 -6.21 15.22 7.41
N ASP A 74 -6.69 15.79 8.51
CA ASP A 74 -8.10 16.02 8.87
C ASP A 74 -8.83 16.82 7.77
#